data_AF-A0A9W6MUK5-F1
#
_entry.id   AF-A0A9W6MUK5-F1
#
_cell.length_a   1.000
_cell.length_b   1.000
_cell.length_c   1.000
_cell.angle_alpha   90.00
_cell.angle_beta   90.00
_cell.angle_gamma   90.00
#
_symmetry.space_group_name_H-M   'P 1'
#
loop_
_entity.id
_entity.type
_entity.pdbx_description
1 polymer ?
#
loop_
_entity_poly.entity_id
_entity_poly.type
_entity_poly.pdbx_seq_one_letter_code
_entity_poly.pdbx_strand_id
1 'polypeptide(L)' 'MFRQADVVRAVKAARASGLDVGGIEIAPDGRIIVHSQAEKVPASPLDEWKAKRDARAAEGS' A
#
# COMPACT_ATOMS: atom_id res chain seq x y z
N MET A 1 14.71 -5.28 18.28
CA MET A 1 13.67 -6.21 17.80
C MET A 1 12.39 -5.42 17.63
N PHE A 2 11.79 -5.47 16.43
CA PHE A 2 10.53 -4.77 16.16
C PHE A 2 9.36 -5.47 16.86
N ARG A 3 8.32 -4.73 17.21
CA ARG A 3 7.07 -5.27 17.76
C ARG A 3 5.89 -4.84 16.91
N GLN A 4 4.81 -5.63 16.96
CA GLN A 4 3.53 -5.25 16.35
C GLN A 4 3.07 -3.86 16.81
N ALA A 5 3.29 -3.54 18.10
CA ALA A 5 2.94 -2.24 18.66
C ALA A 5 3.67 -1.06 17.97
N ASP A 6 4.88 -1.28 17.47
CA ASP A 6 5.65 -0.24 16.77
C ASP A 6 5.08 0.02 15.37
N VAL A 7 4.68 -1.03 14.66
CA VAL A 7 3.97 -0.94 13.37
C VAL A 7 2.65 -0.21 13.53
N VAL A 8 1.86 -0.58 14.55
CA VAL A 8 0.57 0.07 14.84
C VAL A 8 0.75 1.57 15.10
N ARG A 9 1.79 1.96 15.86
CA ARG A 9 2.08 3.37 16.11
C ARG A 9 2.49 4.11 14.83
N ALA A 10 3.38 3.54 14.03
CA ALA A 10 3.82 4.13 12.76
C ALA A 10 2.65 4.37 11.80
N VAL A 11 1.77 3.37 11.64
CA VAL A 11 0.58 3.48 10.77
C VAL A 11 -0.39 4.55 11.28
N LYS A 12 -0.66 4.58 12.59
CA LYS A 12 -1.54 5.59 13.17
C LYS A 12 -0.99 7.00 12.96
N ALA A 13 0.31 7.19 13.16
CA ALA A 13 0.96 8.48 12.96
C ALA A 13 0.88 8.92 11.48
N ALA A 14 1.17 8.02 10.54
CA ALA A 14 1.07 8.29 9.10
C ALA A 14 -0.36 8.69 8.68
N ARG A 15 -1.38 7.93 9.13
CA ARG A 15 -2.78 8.27 8.82
C ARG A 15 -3.20 9.59 9.47
N ALA A 16 -2.76 9.86 10.70
CA ALA A 16 -3.03 11.13 11.39
C ALA A 16 -2.39 12.34 10.68
N SER A 17 -1.29 12.13 9.95
CA SER A 17 -0.69 13.17 9.10
C SER A 17 -1.34 13.27 7.71
N GLY A 18 -2.45 12.56 7.46
CA GLY A 18 -3.14 12.55 6.17
C GLY A 18 -2.48 11.70 5.10
N LEU A 19 -1.51 10.85 5.45
CA LEU A 19 -0.94 9.88 4.51
C LEU A 19 -1.93 8.75 4.29
N ASP A 20 -2.33 8.53 3.05
CA ASP A 20 -3.06 7.32 2.67
C ASP A 20 -2.06 6.16 2.58
N VAL A 21 -2.20 5.16 3.46
CA VAL A 21 -1.19 4.10 3.63
C VAL A 21 -1.49 2.94 2.68
N GLY A 22 -0.62 2.75 1.68
CA GLY A 22 -0.75 1.69 0.68
C GLY A 22 0.06 0.43 0.98
N GLY A 23 1.04 0.50 1.88
CA GLY A 23 1.88 -0.64 2.21
C GLY A 23 2.86 -0.36 3.35
N ILE A 24 3.36 -1.43 3.97
CA ILE A 24 4.32 -1.36 5.07
C ILE A 24 5.40 -2.41 4.80
N GLU A 25 6.66 -2.01 4.92
CA GLU A 25 7.82 -2.89 4.85
C GLU A 25 8.64 -2.75 6.13
N ILE A 26 9.23 -3.88 6.58
CA ILE A 26 10.21 -3.89 7.67
C ILE A 26 11.55 -4.24 7.04
N ALA A 27 12.45 -3.27 7.00
CA ALA A 27 13.77 -3.45 6.43
C ALA A 27 14.63 -4.36 7.33
N PRO A 28 15.68 -5.01 6.77
CA PRO A 28 16.56 -5.91 7.54
C PRO A 28 17.28 -5.22 8.72
N ASP A 29 17.44 -3.90 8.66
CA ASP A 29 18.00 -3.05 9.72
C ASP A 29 16.97 -2.69 10.82
N GLY A 30 15.73 -3.15 10.69
CA GLY A 30 14.65 -2.94 11.64
C GLY A 30 13.86 -1.64 11.46
N ARG A 31 14.10 -0.88 10.38
CA ARG A 31 13.27 0.30 10.07
C ARG A 31 11.89 -0.11 9.57
N ILE A 32 10.87 0.62 10.00
CA ILE A 32 9.50 0.50 9.49
C ILE A 32 9.35 1.55 8.37
N ILE A 33 9.14 1.09 7.15
CA ILE A 33 8.93 1.92 5.97
C ILE A 33 7.43 1.92 5.67
N VAL A 34 6.80 3.10 5.66
CA VAL A 34 5.39 3.27 5.34
C VAL A 34 5.31 3.85 3.93
N HIS A 35 4.65 3.13 3.02
CA HIS A 35 4.43 3.56 1.65
C HIS A 35 3.07 4.23 1.54
N SER A 36 3.01 5.37 0.86
CA SER A 36 1.73 5.96 0.49
C SER A 36 1.08 5.17 -0.63
N GLN A 37 -0.24 5.08 -0.61
CA GLN A 37 -1.00 4.60 -1.75
C GLN A 37 -0.91 5.65 -2.85
N ALA A 38 -0.43 5.22 -4.03
CA ALA A 38 -0.51 6.03 -5.23
C ALA A 38 -1.79 5.65 -5.98
N GLU A 39 -2.61 6.63 -6.32
CA GLU A 39 -3.70 6.46 -7.27
C GLU A 39 -3.09 5.98 -8.60
N LYS A 40 -3.45 4.78 -9.03
CA LYS A 40 -2.91 4.20 -10.27
C LYS A 40 -3.69 4.75 -11.45
N VAL A 41 -3.29 5.93 -11.93
CA VAL A 41 -3.87 6.53 -13.13
C VAL A 41 -3.44 5.71 -14.35
N PRO A 42 -4.36 5.19 -15.18
CA PRO A 42 -4.01 4.48 -16.41
C PRO A 42 -3.19 5.39 -17.32
N ALA A 43 -1.96 4.98 -17.64
CA ALA A 43 -1.07 5.76 -18.49
C ALA A 43 -1.43 5.65 -19.99
N SER A 44 -2.29 4.70 -20.35
CA SER A 44 -2.76 4.48 -21.72
C SER A 44 -4.17 3.87 -21.79
N PRO A 45 -4.85 3.98 -22.95
CA PRO A 45 -6.14 3.30 -23.18
C PRO A 45 -6.06 1.77 -23.04
N LEU A 46 -4.90 1.16 -23.31
CA LEU A 46 -4.68 -0.26 -23.09
C LEU A 46 -4.67 -0.60 -21.60
N ASP A 47 -4.04 0.25 -20.77
CA ASP A 47 -4.03 0.08 -19.31
C ASP A 47 -5.42 0.25 -18.72
N GLU A 48 -6.21 1.19 -19.24
CA GLU A 48 -7.60 1.40 -18.84
C GLU A 48 -8.48 0.19 -19.20
N TRP A 49 -8.29 -0.37 -20.41
CA TRP A 49 -9.00 -1.58 -20.82
C TRP A 49 -8.63 -2.79 -19.96
N LYS A 50 -7.34 -2.97 -19.63
CA LYS A 50 -6.89 -4.05 -18.72
C LYS A 50 -7.50 -3.90 -17.33
N ALA A 51 -7.42 -2.71 -16.74
CA ALA A 51 -7.99 -2.42 -15.42
C ALA A 51 -9.49 -2.75 -15.33
N LYS A 52 -10.26 -2.47 -16.39
CA LYS A 52 -11.70 -2.81 -16.47
C LYS A 52 -11.98 -4.32 -16.57
N ARG A 53 -11.04 -5.11 -17.10
CA ARG A 53 -11.17 -6.56 -17.29
C ARG A 53 -10.68 -7.36 -16.09
N ASP A 54 -9.60 -6.92 -15.44
CA ASP A 54 -8.99 -7.60 -14.30
C ASP A 54 -9.80 -7.50 -13.00
N ALA A 55 -10.80 -6.60 -12.92
CA ALA A 55 -11.69 -6.42 -11.76
C ALA A 55 -12.58 -7.65 -11.43
N ARG A 56 -12.61 -8.71 -12.25
CA ARG A 56 -13.38 -9.94 -12.01
C ARG A 56 -12.55 -11.20 -11.74
N ALA A 57 -11.21 -11.14 -11.78
CA ALA A 57 -10.37 -12.35 -11.69
C ALA A 57 -9.67 -12.55 -10.33
N ALA A 58 -9.78 -11.60 -9.40
CA ALA A 58 -9.10 -11.65 -8.10
C ALA A 58 -10.04 -12.04 -6.95
N GLU A 59 -10.80 -13.11 -7.11
CA GLU A 59 -11.35 -13.88 -5.98
C GLU A 59 -11.05 -15.35 -6.23
N GLY A 60 -9.99 -15.88 -5.60
CA GLY A 60 -9.69 -17.30 -5.58
C GLY A 60 -8.26 -17.64 -5.98
N SER A 61 -7.32 -17.54 -5.03
CA SER A 61 -6.22 -18.50 -4.86
C SER A 61 -5.60 -18.36 -3.49
#